data_AF-A0A6L7U4G9-F1
#
_entry.id   AF-A0A6L7U4G9-F1
#
_cell.length_a   1.000
_cell.length_b   1.000
_cell.length_c   1.000
_cell.angle_alpha   90.00
_cell.angle_beta   90.00
_cell.angle_gamma   90.00
#
_symmetry.space_group_name_H-M   'P 1'
#
loop_
_entity.id
_entity.type
_entity.pdbx_description
1 polymer ?
#
loop_
_entity_poly.entity_id
_entity_poly.type
_entity_poly.pdbx_seq_one_letter_code
_entity_poly.pdbx_strand_id
1 'polypeptide(L)'
;MSRASPPPTSPADGTRGLVKAHRIALIPNDRQASLMAEHAGWARVASNWSRDRFADAWFTGEDEDNEWLSDMDLRKQFNAVKRDLFAWSVDLSQNVAKNAIIHTSRGLDAWGAYKKALKKGKRPRAGWVSPATASAASTWPSRRPTAATQSGWGATGSASRPSVGCA
;
A
#
# COMPACT_ATOMS: atom_id res chain seq x y z
N MET A 1 41.14 -36.62 -41.85
CA MET A 1 40.35 -35.44 -41.44
C MET A 1 39.46 -35.85 -40.28
N SER A 2 39.92 -35.70 -39.03
CA SER A 2 39.15 -36.07 -37.84
C SER A 2 38.05 -35.05 -37.58
N ARG A 3 36.78 -35.49 -37.57
CA ARG A 3 35.67 -34.67 -37.09
C ARG A 3 35.67 -34.69 -35.57
N ALA A 4 35.86 -33.53 -34.94
CA ALA A 4 35.67 -33.35 -33.51
C ALA A 4 34.19 -33.52 -33.16
N SER A 5 33.90 -34.29 -32.12
CA SER A 5 32.54 -34.43 -31.57
C SER A 5 32.02 -33.09 -31.04
N PRO A 6 30.72 -32.77 -31.20
CA PRO A 6 30.16 -31.54 -30.66
C PRO A 6 30.19 -31.56 -29.11
N PRO A 7 30.34 -30.39 -28.46
CA PRO A 7 30.36 -30.30 -27.00
C PRO A 7 29.01 -30.74 -26.41
N PRO A 8 28.99 -31.30 -25.18
CA PRO A 8 27.74 -31.68 -24.54
C PRO A 8 26.87 -30.43 -24.35
N THR A 9 25.69 -30.44 -24.96
CA THR A 9 24.64 -29.45 -24.72
C THR A 9 24.30 -29.48 -23.24
N SER A 10 24.58 -28.36 -22.55
CA SER A 10 24.22 -28.15 -21.16
C SER A 10 22.73 -28.47 -20.96
N PRO A 11 22.36 -29.29 -19.95
CA PRO A 11 20.97 -29.67 -19.76
C PRO A 11 20.15 -28.39 -19.53
N ALA A 12 19.08 -28.26 -20.30
CA ALA A 12 18.13 -27.15 -20.23
C ALA A 12 17.77 -26.89 -18.76
N ASP A 13 18.32 -25.80 -18.21
CA ASP A 13 18.01 -25.34 -16.87
C ASP A 13 16.52 -24.93 -16.86
N GLY A 14 15.70 -25.81 -16.30
CA GLY A 14 14.24 -25.67 -16.14
C GLY A 14 13.81 -24.56 -15.18
N THR A 15 14.71 -23.64 -14.82
CA THR A 15 14.43 -22.51 -13.92
C THR A 15 14.22 -21.18 -14.64
N ARG A 16 14.03 -21.18 -15.98
CA ARG A 16 13.58 -20.00 -16.74
C ARG A 16 12.16 -19.61 -16.32
N GLY A 17 12.06 -18.83 -15.25
CA GLY A 17 10.80 -18.29 -14.71
C GLY A 17 10.70 -18.26 -13.18
N LEU A 18 11.63 -18.88 -12.44
CA LEU A 18 11.59 -18.84 -10.98
C LEU A 18 12.23 -17.54 -10.47
N VAL A 19 11.42 -16.54 -10.13
CA VAL A 19 11.88 -15.33 -9.45
C VAL A 19 12.39 -15.72 -8.06
N LYS A 20 13.71 -15.78 -7.89
CA LYS A 20 14.34 -15.99 -6.57
C LYS A 20 14.13 -14.73 -5.74
N ALA A 21 13.27 -14.81 -4.72
CA ALA A 21 13.06 -13.71 -3.77
C ALA A 21 14.01 -13.86 -2.58
N HIS A 22 14.84 -12.84 -2.35
CA HIS A 22 15.71 -12.78 -1.18
C HIS A 22 15.00 -12.03 -0.05
N ARG A 23 14.96 -12.62 1.15
CA ARG A 23 14.51 -11.91 2.36
C ARG A 23 15.71 -11.18 2.95
N ILE A 24 15.78 -9.88 2.68
CA ILE A 24 16.84 -9.01 3.19
C ILE A 24 16.21 -8.10 4.24
N ALA A 25 16.70 -8.18 5.48
CA ALA A 25 16.36 -7.24 6.54
C ALA A 25 17.53 -6.28 6.72
N LEU A 26 17.23 -4.99 6.82
CA LEU A 26 18.23 -3.98 7.19
C LEU A 26 18.42 -4.03 8.72
N ILE A 27 19.66 -3.89 9.17
CA ILE A 27 19.99 -3.65 10.59
C ILE A 27 20.41 -2.17 10.67
N PRO A 28 19.47 -1.24 10.90
CA PRO A 28 19.79 0.17 10.97
C PRO A 28 20.53 0.51 12.27
N ASN A 29 21.46 1.45 12.20
CA ASN A 29 21.98 2.11 13.40
C ASN A 29 20.97 3.15 13.93
N ASP A 30 21.18 3.65 15.15
CA ASP A 30 20.25 4.58 15.81
C ASP A 30 19.94 5.82 14.95
N ARG A 31 20.95 6.38 14.28
CA ARG A 31 20.77 7.53 13.37
C ARG A 31 19.89 7.16 12.18
N GLN A 32 20.12 6.01 11.56
CA GLN A 32 19.32 5.53 10.43
C GLN A 32 17.88 5.24 10.85
N ALA A 33 17.68 4.66 12.04
CA ALA A 33 16.35 4.37 12.58
C ALA A 33 15.54 5.66 12.79
N SER A 34 16.14 6.69 13.40
CA SER A 34 15.50 7.99 13.58
C SER A 34 15.15 8.64 12.22
N LEU A 35 16.08 8.65 11.27
CA LEU A 35 15.81 9.19 9.93
C LEU A 35 14.69 8.42 9.21
N MET A 36 14.66 7.09 9.32
CA MET A 36 13.57 6.29 8.74
C MET A 36 12.21 6.65 9.36
N ALA A 37 12.16 6.89 10.68
CA ALA A 37 10.94 7.29 11.36
C ALA A 37 10.46 8.68 10.92
N GLU A 38 11.36 9.66 10.80
CA GLU A 38 11.05 11.01 10.30
C GLU A 38 10.48 10.96 8.87
N HIS A 39 11.14 10.20 7.99
CA HIS A 39 10.68 10.02 6.61
C HIS A 39 9.33 9.27 6.56
N ALA A 40 9.09 8.28 7.44
CA ALA A 40 7.79 7.62 7.54
C ALA A 40 6.70 8.61 8.00
N GLY A 41 7.02 9.52 8.92
CA GLY A 41 6.15 10.63 9.31
C GLY A 41 5.82 11.54 8.12
N TRP A 42 6.81 11.89 7.32
CA TRP A 42 6.61 12.72 6.13
C TRP A 42 5.75 12.05 5.06
N ALA A 43 5.96 10.75 4.82
CA ALA A 43 5.11 9.96 3.94
C ALA A 43 3.64 9.99 4.40
N ARG A 44 3.40 9.84 5.71
CA ARG A 44 2.07 9.88 6.29
C ARG A 44 1.39 11.24 6.10
N VAL A 45 2.12 12.34 6.30
CA VAL A 45 1.60 13.70 6.07
C VAL A 45 1.19 13.88 4.61
N ALA A 46 2.05 13.50 3.67
CA ALA A 46 1.75 13.63 2.23
C ALA A 46 0.56 12.75 1.81
N SER A 47 0.47 11.52 2.32
CA SER A 47 -0.67 10.62 2.05
C SER A 47 -1.98 11.13 2.65
N ASN A 48 -1.96 11.67 3.87
CA ASN A 48 -3.16 12.25 4.47
C ASN A 48 -3.61 13.50 3.70
N TRP A 49 -2.68 14.42 3.42
CA TRP A 49 -2.98 15.64 2.66
C TRP A 49 -3.60 15.33 1.30
N SER A 50 -3.06 14.33 0.57
CA SER A 50 -3.60 13.95 -0.75
C SER A 50 -4.98 13.31 -0.67
N ARG A 51 -5.28 12.55 0.39
CA ARG A 51 -6.64 12.00 0.63
C ARG A 51 -7.63 13.10 0.95
N ASP A 52 -7.25 14.04 1.81
CA ASP A 52 -8.11 15.15 2.21
C ASP A 52 -8.40 16.05 1.01
N ARG A 53 -7.36 16.40 0.24
CA ARG A 53 -7.52 17.19 -0.99
C ARG A 53 -8.39 16.50 -2.03
N PHE A 54 -8.23 15.20 -2.20
CA PHE A 54 -9.08 14.41 -3.08
C PHE A 54 -10.53 14.37 -2.56
N ALA A 55 -10.72 14.20 -1.26
CA ALA A 55 -12.06 14.19 -0.65
C ALA A 55 -12.76 15.55 -0.85
N ASP A 56 -12.05 16.65 -0.64
CA ASP A 56 -12.58 18.00 -0.89
C ASP A 56 -12.99 18.17 -2.36
N ALA A 57 -12.16 17.74 -3.32
CA ALA A 57 -12.51 17.85 -4.73
C ALA A 57 -13.67 16.92 -5.15
N TRP A 58 -13.76 15.73 -4.56
CA TRP A 58 -14.70 14.69 -4.97
C TRP A 58 -16.05 14.73 -4.25
N PHE A 59 -16.11 15.22 -3.01
CA PHE A 59 -17.35 15.25 -2.21
C PHE A 59 -18.00 16.63 -2.15
N THR A 60 -17.27 17.70 -2.46
CA THR A 60 -17.79 19.07 -2.45
C THR A 60 -18.27 19.53 -3.83
N GLY A 61 -18.06 18.73 -4.88
CA GLY A 61 -18.65 18.97 -6.19
C GLY A 61 -20.16 18.73 -6.14
N GLU A 62 -20.95 19.79 -6.35
CA GLU A 62 -22.40 19.69 -6.49
C GLU A 62 -22.72 18.95 -7.80
N ASP A 63 -23.15 17.71 -7.63
CA ASP A 63 -23.98 16.87 -8.51
C ASP A 63 -23.47 16.44 -9.90
N GLU A 64 -22.57 17.12 -10.62
CA GLU A 64 -22.07 16.62 -11.93
C GLU A 64 -20.56 16.77 -12.23
N ASP A 65 -19.81 17.62 -11.52
CA ASP A 65 -18.39 17.93 -11.79
C ASP A 65 -17.41 17.43 -10.72
N ASN A 66 -17.56 16.17 -10.28
CA ASN A 66 -16.56 15.59 -9.38
C ASN A 66 -15.24 15.35 -10.13
N GLU A 67 -14.29 16.28 -9.94
CA GLU A 67 -12.98 16.21 -10.59
C GLU A 67 -12.15 15.05 -9.99
N TRP A 68 -11.83 14.06 -10.83
CA TRP A 68 -10.90 13.01 -10.45
C TRP A 68 -9.46 13.52 -10.54
N LEU A 69 -8.91 13.98 -9.41
CA LEU A 69 -7.53 14.42 -9.36
C LEU A 69 -6.56 13.26 -9.63
N SER A 70 -5.72 13.40 -10.66
CA SER A 70 -4.68 12.42 -10.96
C SER A 70 -3.49 12.53 -9.98
N ASP A 71 -2.59 11.52 -9.96
CA ASP A 71 -1.32 11.59 -9.21
C ASP A 71 -0.53 12.88 -9.54
N MET A 72 -0.52 13.26 -10.81
CA MET A 72 0.22 14.43 -11.27
C MET A 72 -0.38 15.72 -10.72
N ASP A 73 -1.71 15.83 -10.67
CA ASP A 73 -2.40 17.01 -10.15
C ASP A 73 -2.21 17.14 -8.65
N LEU A 74 -2.38 16.05 -7.90
CA LEU A 74 -2.12 16.01 -6.45
C LEU A 74 -0.69 16.39 -6.13
N ARG A 75 0.29 15.89 -6.89
CA ARG A 75 1.71 16.25 -6.70
C ARG A 75 2.00 17.71 -7.05
N LYS A 76 1.35 18.26 -8.08
CA LYS A 76 1.51 19.66 -8.46
C LYS A 76 0.98 20.58 -7.35
N GLN A 77 -0.23 20.32 -6.87
CA GLN A 77 -0.85 21.08 -5.79
C GLN A 77 -0.06 20.93 -4.47
N PHE A 78 0.39 19.72 -4.14
CA PHE A 78 1.22 19.51 -2.95
C PHE A 78 2.54 20.27 -3.03
N ASN A 79 3.21 20.26 -4.18
CA ASN A 79 4.49 20.97 -4.35
C ASN A 79 4.35 22.49 -4.23
N ALA A 80 3.19 23.06 -4.56
CA ALA A 80 2.92 24.47 -4.38
C ALA A 80 2.81 24.85 -2.89
N VAL A 81 2.16 24.00 -2.09
CA VAL A 81 1.80 24.31 -0.70
C VAL A 81 2.82 23.79 0.31
N LYS A 82 3.60 22.75 -0.02
CA LYS A 82 4.42 22.02 0.95
C LYS A 82 5.47 22.88 1.67
N ARG A 83 6.02 23.89 0.99
CA ARG A 83 7.06 24.75 1.60
C ARG A 83 6.48 25.72 2.61
N ASP A 84 5.23 26.14 2.39
CA ASP A 84 4.55 27.09 3.25
C ASP A 84 3.98 26.39 4.49
N LEU A 85 3.37 25.21 4.32
CA LEU A 85 2.80 24.46 5.45
C LEU A 85 3.83 23.63 6.22
N PHE A 86 4.89 23.17 5.57
CA PHE A 86 5.85 22.23 6.14
C PHE A 86 7.29 22.70 5.93
N ALA A 87 7.65 23.84 6.53
CA ALA A 87 9.00 24.39 6.45
C ALA A 87 10.09 23.40 6.93
N TRP A 88 9.77 22.55 7.92
CA TRP A 88 10.66 21.49 8.43
C TRP A 88 10.92 20.34 7.43
N SER A 89 10.14 20.24 6.34
CA SER A 89 10.28 19.16 5.35
C SER A 89 11.47 19.32 4.41
N VAL A 90 12.20 20.45 4.49
CA VAL A 90 13.35 20.77 3.62
C VAL A 90 14.48 19.76 3.77
N ASP A 91 14.71 19.27 4.98
CA ASP A 91 15.78 18.31 5.28
C ASP A 91 15.40 16.86 4.89
N LEU A 92 14.14 16.64 4.52
CA LEU A 92 13.60 15.33 4.20
C LEU A 92 13.55 15.07 2.69
N SER A 93 13.69 13.80 2.33
CA SER A 93 13.70 13.41 0.92
C SER A 93 12.36 13.69 0.23
N GLN A 94 12.40 14.47 -0.85
CA GLN A 94 11.23 14.71 -1.70
C GLN A 94 10.66 13.43 -2.32
N ASN A 95 11.51 12.41 -2.54
CA ASN A 95 11.07 11.14 -3.12
C ASN A 95 10.10 10.40 -2.20
N VAL A 96 10.18 10.62 -0.89
CA VAL A 96 9.28 9.99 0.08
C VAL A 96 7.86 10.53 -0.08
N ALA A 97 7.68 11.85 -0.11
CA ALA A 97 6.37 12.45 -0.39
C ALA A 97 5.85 12.09 -1.78
N LYS A 98 6.72 12.12 -2.81
CA LYS A 98 6.34 11.73 -4.18
C LYS A 98 5.78 10.32 -4.23
N ASN A 99 6.50 9.34 -3.66
CA ASN A 99 6.05 7.94 -3.68
C ASN A 99 4.81 7.74 -2.80
N ALA A 100 4.70 8.43 -1.67
CA ALA A 100 3.53 8.38 -0.81
C ALA A 100 2.26 8.78 -1.57
N ILE A 101 2.30 9.89 -2.32
CA ILE A 101 1.17 10.34 -3.15
C ILE A 101 0.86 9.32 -4.26
N ILE A 102 1.87 8.81 -4.97
CA ILE A 102 1.68 7.77 -6.00
C ILE A 102 0.96 6.53 -5.44
N HIS A 103 1.38 6.06 -4.27
CA HIS A 103 0.75 4.91 -3.62
C HIS A 103 -0.69 5.21 -3.19
N THR A 104 -0.95 6.41 -2.69
CA THR A 104 -2.30 6.86 -2.35
C THR A 104 -3.18 6.94 -3.61
N SER A 105 -2.71 7.56 -4.69
CA SER A 105 -3.44 7.66 -5.96
C SER A 105 -3.79 6.29 -6.55
N ARG A 106 -2.88 5.31 -6.51
CA ARG A 106 -3.19 3.92 -6.91
C ARG A 106 -4.33 3.31 -6.07
N GLY A 107 -4.37 3.62 -4.78
CA GLY A 107 -5.46 3.22 -3.89
C GLY A 107 -6.79 3.89 -4.25
N LEU A 108 -6.75 5.18 -4.59
CA LEU A 108 -7.91 5.93 -5.08
C LEU A 108 -8.42 5.34 -6.40
N ASP A 109 -7.54 5.05 -7.37
CA ASP A 109 -7.93 4.44 -8.65
C ASP A 109 -8.62 3.09 -8.46
N ALA A 110 -8.11 2.26 -7.54
CA ALA A 110 -8.74 1.00 -7.16
C ALA A 110 -10.13 1.23 -6.54
N TRP A 111 -10.27 2.25 -5.68
CA TRP A 111 -11.55 2.64 -5.09
C TRP A 111 -12.55 3.17 -6.13
N GLY A 112 -12.11 4.00 -7.08
CA GLY A 112 -12.96 4.50 -8.16
C GLY A 112 -13.46 3.37 -9.06
N ALA A 113 -12.59 2.40 -9.37
CA ALA A 113 -12.97 1.21 -10.11
C ALA A 113 -13.93 0.30 -9.33
N TYR A 114 -13.74 0.18 -8.00
CA TYR A 114 -14.68 -0.49 -7.10
C TYR A 114 -16.07 0.16 -7.13
N LYS A 115 -16.15 1.50 -7.01
CA LYS A 115 -17.42 2.24 -7.09
C LYS A 115 -18.12 2.04 -8.43
N LYS A 116 -17.39 2.06 -9.54
CA LYS A 116 -17.93 1.76 -10.89
C LYS A 116 -18.44 0.32 -11.00
N ALA A 117 -17.75 -0.65 -10.40
CA ALA A 117 -18.19 -2.05 -10.38
C ALA A 117 -19.49 -2.24 -9.58
N LEU A 118 -19.60 -1.58 -8.41
CA LEU A 118 -20.83 -1.57 -7.62
C LEU A 118 -22.02 -0.99 -8.38
N LYS A 119 -21.84 0.14 -9.09
CA LYS A 119 -22.90 0.74 -9.94
C LYS A 119 -23.38 -0.22 -11.03
N LYS A 120 -22.53 -1.13 -11.50
CA LYS A 120 -22.84 -2.19 -12.48
C LYS A 120 -23.38 -3.47 -11.83
N GLY A 121 -23.66 -3.49 -10.53
CA GLY A 121 -24.14 -4.67 -9.80
C GLY A 121 -23.09 -5.77 -9.57
N LYS A 122 -21.83 -5.56 -9.98
CA LYS A 122 -20.74 -6.52 -9.77
C LYS A 122 -20.12 -6.24 -8.41
N ARG A 123 -20.34 -7.10 -7.41
CA ARG A 123 -19.62 -7.04 -6.14
C ARG A 123 -18.23 -7.65 -6.36
N PRO A 124 -17.14 -6.87 -6.37
CA PRO A 124 -15.81 -7.46 -6.47
C PRO A 124 -15.58 -8.39 -5.28
N ARG A 125 -15.30 -9.67 -5.54
CA ARG A 125 -15.04 -10.67 -4.51
C ARG A 125 -13.80 -10.29 -3.69
N ALA A 126 -13.70 -10.80 -2.46
CA ALA A 126 -12.47 -10.71 -1.67
C ALA A 126 -11.27 -11.22 -2.52
N GLY A 127 -10.27 -10.35 -2.74
CA GLY A 127 -9.15 -10.61 -3.65
C GLY A 127 -9.26 -9.94 -5.03
N TRP A 128 -10.26 -9.10 -5.28
CA TRP A 128 -10.33 -8.32 -6.52
C TRP A 128 -9.21 -7.27 -6.58
N VAL A 129 -8.37 -7.40 -7.60
CA VAL A 129 -7.36 -6.43 -7.97
C VAL A 129 -7.89 -5.68 -9.18
N SER A 130 -7.88 -4.34 -9.14
CA SER A 130 -8.31 -3.55 -10.29
C SER A 130 -7.43 -3.89 -11.50
N PRO A 131 -7.96 -4.08 -12.72
CA PRO A 131 -7.16 -4.42 -13.90
C PRO A 131 -6.06 -3.38 -14.20
N ALA A 132 -6.27 -2.12 -13.81
CA ALA A 132 -5.26 -1.06 -13.88
C ALA A 132 -4.05 -1.29 -12.93
N THR A 133 -4.26 -1.99 -11.81
CA THR A 133 -3.23 -2.37 -10.84
C THR A 133 -2.72 -3.81 -11.00
N ALA A 134 -3.39 -4.60 -11.84
CA ALA A 134 -3.11 -6.04 -11.99
C ALA A 134 -1.73 -6.32 -12.60
N SER A 135 -1.14 -5.38 -13.35
CA SER A 135 0.22 -5.55 -13.90
C SER A 135 1.33 -5.49 -12.84
N ALA A 136 1.03 -5.10 -11.59
CA ALA A 136 2.00 -5.02 -10.50
C ALA A 136 1.71 -5.99 -9.34
N ALA A 137 0.59 -6.72 -9.39
CA ALA A 137 0.22 -7.67 -8.35
C ALA A 137 0.98 -8.99 -8.54
N SER A 138 2.22 -9.04 -8.04
CA SER A 138 2.81 -10.31 -7.64
C SER A 138 1.92 -10.89 -6.54
N THR A 139 1.27 -12.01 -6.86
CA THR A 139 0.35 -12.74 -5.97
C THR A 139 1.09 -13.14 -4.70
N TRP A 140 0.92 -12.37 -3.62
CA TRP A 140 1.30 -12.86 -2.29
C TRP A 140 0.34 -13.99 -1.93
N PRO A 141 0.82 -15.21 -1.62
CA PRO A 141 -0.07 -16.28 -1.22
C PRO A 141 -0.69 -15.90 0.13
N SER A 142 -2.00 -15.67 0.12
CA SER A 142 -2.80 -15.51 1.34
C SER A 142 -2.77 -16.83 2.11
N ARG A 143 -1.80 -17.00 2.99
CA ARG A 143 -1.82 -18.08 3.97
C ARG A 143 -2.85 -17.69 5.03
N ARG A 144 -4.09 -18.17 4.88
CA ARG A 144 -5.00 -18.24 6.03
C ARG A 144 -4.29 -19.09 7.09
N PRO A 145 -4.14 -18.63 8.35
CA PRO A 145 -3.74 -19.53 9.41
C PRO A 145 -4.84 -20.58 9.52
N THR A 146 -4.51 -21.83 9.19
CA THR A 146 -5.33 -22.99 9.54
C THR A 146 -5.45 -23.02 11.05
N ALA A 147 -6.67 -23.16 11.56
CA ALA A 147 -6.96 -23.27 12.98
C ALA A 147 -6.13 -24.40 13.60
N ALA A 148 -5.02 -24.03 14.23
CA ALA A 148 -4.30 -24.88 15.16
C ALA A 148 -4.91 -24.61 16.54
N THR A 149 -5.68 -25.59 16.99
CA THR A 149 -6.07 -25.91 18.37
C THR A 149 -5.55 -24.94 19.43
N GLN A 150 -6.41 -24.01 19.88
CA GLN A 150 -6.26 -23.41 21.20
C GLN A 150 -6.62 -24.48 22.24
N SER A 151 -5.63 -25.25 22.67
CA SER A 151 -5.72 -26.02 23.90
C SER A 151 -4.99 -25.26 25.00
N GLY A 152 -5.76 -24.76 25.96
CA GLY A 152 -5.32 -24.58 27.35
C GLY A 152 -4.66 -23.26 27.70
N TRP A 153 -5.46 -22.26 28.04
CA TRP A 153 -5.20 -21.40 29.20
C TRP A 153 -6.50 -21.29 30.00
N GLY A 154 -6.43 -21.80 31.23
CA GLY A 154 -7.58 -22.02 32.10
C GLY A 154 -8.29 -20.73 32.51
N ALA A 155 -9.62 -20.82 32.53
CA ALA A 155 -10.49 -19.85 33.17
C ALA A 155 -10.42 -20.00 34.69
N THR A 156 -9.99 -18.95 35.38
CA THR A 156 -10.44 -18.64 36.75
C THR A 156 -10.58 -17.12 36.87
N GLY A 157 -11.71 -16.63 37.39
CA GLY A 157 -11.94 -15.20 37.63
C GLY A 157 -13.36 -14.74 37.31
N SER A 158 -14.30 -15.10 38.19
CA SER A 158 -15.69 -14.67 38.20
C SER A 158 -15.88 -13.20 38.57
N ALA A 159 -16.92 -12.57 37.99
CA ALA A 159 -17.75 -11.46 38.51
C ALA A 159 -17.03 -10.13 38.89
N SER A 160 -17.43 -8.96 38.43
CA SER A 160 -18.74 -8.34 38.71
C SER A 160 -18.90 -7.06 37.87
N ARG A 161 -20.06 -6.85 37.25
CA ARG A 161 -20.46 -5.55 36.67
C ARG A 161 -21.33 -4.81 37.69
N PRO A 162 -21.07 -3.54 38.04
CA PRO A 162 -22.07 -2.72 38.70
C PRO A 162 -23.01 -2.06 37.69
N SER A 163 -24.29 -2.12 38.03
CA SER A 163 -25.45 -1.56 37.35
C SER A 163 -25.73 -0.11 37.75
N VAL A 164 -26.10 0.70 36.75
CA VAL A 164 -26.95 1.90 36.69
C VAL A 164 -27.14 2.80 37.92
N GLY A 165 -27.02 4.12 37.68
CA GLY A 165 -27.67 5.16 38.49
C GLY A 165 -27.72 6.47 37.72
N CYS A 166 -28.85 6.74 37.04
CA CYS A 166 -29.27 8.10 36.70
C CYS A 166 -29.78 8.77 37.97
N ALA A 167 -29.34 10.01 38.20
CA ALA A 167 -29.98 11.00 39.07
C ALA A 167 -29.88 12.35 38.37
#